data_AF-A0A4Y3PSC6-F1
#
_entry.id   AF-A0A4Y3PSC6-F1
#
_cell.length_a   1.000
_cell.length_b   1.000
_cell.length_c   1.000
_cell.angle_alpha   90.00
_cell.angle_beta   90.00
_cell.angle_gamma   90.00
#
_symmetry.space_group_name_H-M   'P 1'
#
loop_
_entity.id
_entity.type
_entity.pdbx_description
1 polymer ?
#
loop_
_entity_poly.entity_id
_entity_poly.type
_entity_poly.pdbx_seq_one_letter_code
_entity_poly.pdbx_strand_id
1 'polypeptide(L)'
;MDWSRTKTILIWAFLLLDLFLCYQVYVTRISLWNDKEVAQGEKWNMEMYLNQQNISLDTEVPQETPEMAYLDAEYVGINPINLHDLPGIQATVEKMSLAARLDPPIQLRGQLTPNELLRQIGPKLMYADQYGPDSYQSNQSRLLYWQVHEKMPIYIAPLEVYLESGTILGYRQTFFHVREQKGVRQVISGYKALQSMVEKKIIQPGERIENVSLGYYGSYDADIQALAPVWRVIHDGKQHFVNAFTGALERAMVTNR
;
A
#
# COMPACT_ATOMS: atom_id res chain seq x y z
N MET A 1 32.69 -18.97 -52.74
CA MET A 1 31.93 -18.61 -51.52
C MET A 1 30.67 -19.47 -51.50
N ASP A 2 30.55 -20.39 -50.56
CA ASP A 2 29.46 -21.39 -50.52
C ASP A 2 28.14 -20.75 -50.04
N TRP A 3 27.53 -20.00 -50.94
CA TRP A 3 26.27 -19.26 -50.73
C TRP A 3 25.10 -20.19 -50.41
N SER A 4 25.10 -21.41 -50.97
CA SER A 4 24.10 -22.43 -50.68
C SER A 4 24.19 -22.97 -49.24
N ARG A 5 25.41 -23.16 -48.70
CA ARG A 5 25.62 -23.64 -47.32
C ARG A 5 25.20 -22.59 -46.29
N THR A 6 25.52 -21.33 -46.56
CA THR A 6 25.17 -20.20 -45.69
C THR A 6 23.65 -20.01 -45.60
N LYS A 7 22.94 -20.16 -46.73
CA LYS A 7 21.47 -20.09 -46.76
C LYS A 7 20.82 -21.18 -45.89
N THR A 8 21.33 -22.40 -45.95
CA THR A 8 20.81 -23.52 -45.14
C THR A 8 21.08 -23.32 -43.65
N ILE A 9 22.27 -22.85 -43.27
CA ILE A 9 22.61 -22.56 -41.87
C ILE A 9 21.70 -21.46 -41.32
N LEU A 10 21.42 -20.43 -42.11
CA LEU A 10 20.55 -19.31 -41.71
C LEU A 10 19.11 -19.77 -41.49
N ILE A 11 18.58 -20.65 -42.36
CA ILE A 11 17.25 -21.24 -42.19
C ILE A 11 17.17 -22.06 -40.88
N TRP A 12 18.18 -22.88 -40.59
CA TRP A 12 18.23 -23.65 -39.35
C TRP A 12 18.35 -22.79 -38.10
N ALA A 13 19.15 -21.73 -38.15
CA ALA A 13 19.31 -20.79 -37.04
C ALA A 13 18.00 -20.06 -36.73
N PHE A 14 17.27 -19.60 -37.76
CA PHE A 14 15.94 -19.00 -37.59
C PHE A 14 14.94 -19.98 -37.01
N LEU A 15 14.91 -21.22 -37.53
CA LEU A 15 13.99 -22.25 -37.04
C LEU A 15 14.24 -22.58 -35.55
N LEU A 16 15.50 -22.65 -35.13
CA LEU A 16 15.85 -22.90 -33.73
C LEU A 16 15.45 -21.73 -32.83
N LEU A 17 15.64 -20.49 -33.30
CA LEU A 17 15.20 -19.29 -32.59
C LEU A 17 13.66 -19.23 -32.47
N ASP A 18 12.93 -19.52 -33.54
CA ASP A 18 11.46 -19.57 -33.52
C ASP A 18 10.95 -20.67 -32.59
N LEU A 19 11.59 -21.84 -32.56
CA LEU A 19 11.24 -22.93 -31.64
C LEU A 19 11.51 -22.54 -30.18
N PHE A 20 12.63 -21.86 -29.91
CA PHE A 20 12.95 -21.32 -28.60
C PHE A 20 11.91 -20.28 -28.15
N LEU A 21 11.52 -19.37 -29.05
CA LEU A 21 10.51 -18.36 -28.78
C LEU A 21 9.15 -19.01 -28.48
N CYS A 22 8.77 -20.03 -29.25
CA CYS A 22 7.54 -20.78 -29.05
C CYS A 22 7.52 -21.52 -27.71
N TYR A 23 8.65 -22.15 -27.33
CA TYR A 23 8.82 -22.76 -26.01
C TYR A 23 8.68 -21.73 -24.87
N GLN A 24 9.32 -20.57 -25.00
CA GLN A 24 9.23 -19.50 -24.01
C GLN A 24 7.79 -18.99 -23.85
N VAL A 25 7.08 -18.79 -24.97
CA VAL A 25 5.66 -18.39 -24.96
C VAL A 25 4.78 -19.47 -24.36
N TYR A 26 5.00 -20.74 -24.70
CA TYR A 26 4.25 -21.87 -24.16
C TYR A 26 4.37 -21.94 -22.64
N VAL A 27 5.60 -21.90 -22.10
CA VAL A 27 5.86 -21.96 -20.65
C VAL A 27 5.25 -20.74 -19.93
N THR A 28 5.46 -19.53 -20.45
CA THR A 28 5.00 -18.30 -19.80
C THR A 28 3.48 -18.15 -19.83
N ARG A 29 2.84 -18.54 -20.94
CA ARG A 29 1.39 -18.33 -21.13
C ARG A 29 0.57 -19.40 -20.39
N ILE A 30 1.06 -20.64 -20.28
CA ILE A 30 0.38 -21.71 -19.55
C ILE A 30 0.41 -21.48 -18.05
N SER A 31 1.54 -21.04 -17.47
CA SER A 31 1.60 -20.71 -16.04
C SER A 31 0.59 -19.61 -15.70
N LEU A 32 0.55 -18.53 -16.50
CA LEU A 32 -0.40 -17.43 -16.36
C LEU A 32 -1.88 -17.86 -16.46
N TRP A 33 -2.21 -18.86 -17.26
CA TRP A 33 -3.58 -19.35 -17.40
C TRP A 33 -4.00 -20.19 -16.20
N ASN A 34 -3.11 -21.08 -15.75
CA ASN A 34 -3.36 -21.95 -14.60
C ASN A 34 -3.52 -21.12 -13.31
N ASP A 35 -2.68 -20.09 -13.11
CA ASP A 35 -2.77 -19.19 -11.96
C ASP A 35 -4.08 -18.38 -11.95
N LYS A 36 -4.55 -17.94 -13.12
CA LYS A 36 -5.83 -17.21 -13.25
C LYS A 36 -7.03 -18.11 -12.96
N GLU A 37 -7.02 -19.35 -13.42
CA GLU A 37 -8.13 -20.30 -13.18
C GLU A 37 -8.21 -20.69 -11.71
N VAL A 38 -7.06 -20.93 -11.06
CA VAL A 38 -6.97 -21.16 -9.61
C VAL A 38 -7.46 -19.94 -8.82
N ALA A 39 -7.01 -18.74 -9.17
CA ALA A 39 -7.45 -17.51 -8.51
C ALA A 39 -8.96 -17.25 -8.66
N GLN A 40 -9.55 -17.58 -9.81
CA GLN A 40 -11.00 -17.50 -10.02
C GLN A 40 -11.76 -18.53 -9.17
N GLY A 41 -11.25 -19.76 -9.06
CA GLY A 41 -11.80 -20.77 -8.17
C GLY A 41 -11.74 -20.36 -6.70
N GLU A 42 -10.60 -19.84 -6.24
CA GLU A 42 -10.41 -19.30 -4.88
C GLU A 42 -11.40 -18.15 -4.60
N LYS A 43 -11.54 -17.21 -5.55
CA LYS A 43 -12.52 -16.13 -5.47
C LYS A 43 -13.93 -16.66 -5.26
N TRP A 44 -14.41 -17.52 -6.16
CA TRP A 44 -15.79 -18.02 -6.14
C TRP A 44 -16.11 -18.74 -4.83
N ASN A 45 -15.22 -19.62 -4.39
CA ASN A 45 -15.38 -20.36 -3.14
C ASN A 45 -15.45 -19.41 -1.94
N MET A 46 -14.60 -18.38 -1.92
CA MET A 46 -14.58 -17.40 -0.84
C MET A 46 -15.83 -16.52 -0.83
N GLU A 47 -16.26 -15.99 -1.97
CA GLU A 47 -17.50 -15.19 -2.07
C GLU A 47 -18.73 -15.99 -1.65
N MET A 48 -18.82 -17.26 -2.06
CA MET A 48 -19.89 -18.17 -1.61
C MET A 48 -19.86 -18.38 -0.10
N TYR A 49 -18.68 -18.57 0.49
CA TYR A 49 -18.53 -18.71 1.94
C TYR A 49 -18.95 -17.42 2.68
N LEU A 50 -18.47 -16.26 2.23
CA LEU A 50 -18.81 -14.96 2.84
C LEU A 50 -20.33 -14.74 2.84
N ASN A 51 -20.98 -15.01 1.70
CA ASN A 51 -22.44 -14.94 1.58
C ASN A 51 -23.16 -15.89 2.54
N GLN A 52 -22.70 -17.14 2.68
CA GLN A 52 -23.29 -18.09 3.63
C GLN A 52 -23.18 -17.64 5.09
N GLN A 53 -22.12 -16.90 5.43
CA GLN A 53 -21.92 -16.33 6.76
C GLN A 53 -22.57 -14.94 6.93
N ASN A 54 -23.37 -14.49 5.97
CA ASN A 54 -23.94 -13.14 5.93
C ASN A 54 -22.88 -12.02 6.05
N ILE A 55 -21.65 -12.27 5.58
CA ILE A 55 -20.58 -11.27 5.55
C ILE A 55 -20.71 -10.51 4.23
N SER A 56 -20.92 -9.19 4.29
CA SER A 56 -21.07 -8.36 3.10
C SER A 56 -19.72 -7.84 2.61
N LEU A 57 -19.54 -7.82 1.29
CA LEU A 57 -18.34 -7.30 0.63
C LEU A 57 -18.67 -6.01 -0.12
N ASP A 58 -18.29 -4.87 0.44
CA ASP A 58 -18.61 -3.53 -0.07
C ASP A 58 -17.48 -2.93 -0.94
N THR A 59 -16.45 -3.73 -1.20
CA THR A 59 -15.26 -3.35 -1.97
C THR A 59 -14.89 -4.45 -2.94
N GLU A 60 -14.28 -4.08 -4.05
CA GLU A 60 -13.58 -5.06 -4.88
C GLU A 60 -12.32 -5.53 -4.15
N VAL A 61 -12.09 -6.85 -4.14
CA VAL A 61 -10.88 -7.45 -3.56
C VAL A 61 -9.85 -7.62 -4.67
N PRO A 62 -8.65 -7.03 -4.53
CA PRO A 62 -7.60 -7.19 -5.54
C PRO A 62 -7.18 -8.65 -5.71
N GLN A 63 -7.17 -9.09 -6.96
CA GLN A 63 -6.76 -10.45 -7.34
C GLN A 63 -5.32 -10.52 -7.83
N GLU A 64 -4.73 -9.36 -8.12
CA GLU A 64 -3.35 -9.28 -8.57
C GLU A 64 -2.41 -9.73 -7.44
N THR A 65 -1.44 -10.55 -7.83
CA THR A 65 -0.39 -11.07 -6.94
C THR A 65 0.97 -10.58 -7.45
N PRO A 66 1.30 -9.29 -7.32
CA PRO A 66 2.59 -8.78 -7.74
C PRO A 66 3.74 -9.43 -6.95
N GLU A 67 4.93 -9.43 -7.54
CA GLU A 67 6.15 -9.73 -6.79
C GLU A 67 6.54 -8.52 -5.96
N MET A 68 6.77 -8.71 -4.66
CA MET A 68 7.16 -7.66 -3.73
C MET A 68 8.33 -8.12 -2.86
N ALA A 69 9.13 -7.18 -2.38
CA ALA A 69 10.16 -7.41 -1.37
C ALA A 69 9.77 -6.73 -0.04
N TYR A 70 10.48 -7.09 1.03
CA TYR A 70 10.48 -6.29 2.25
C TYR A 70 11.15 -4.93 1.98
N LEU A 71 10.78 -3.90 2.75
CA LEU A 71 11.48 -2.61 2.71
C LEU A 71 12.26 -2.39 4.00
N ASP A 72 13.46 -1.83 3.87
CA ASP A 72 14.16 -1.19 4.97
C ASP A 72 13.71 0.27 5.03
N ALA A 73 13.00 0.64 6.09
CA ALA A 73 12.58 2.01 6.36
C ALA A 73 13.52 2.66 7.37
N GLU A 74 14.14 3.75 6.95
CA GLU A 74 15.02 4.58 7.76
C GLU A 74 14.34 5.93 8.03
N TYR A 75 14.27 6.30 9.31
CA TYR A 75 13.77 7.61 9.67
C TYR A 75 14.83 8.66 9.34
N VAL A 76 14.63 9.34 8.23
CA VAL A 76 15.40 10.53 7.89
C VAL A 76 14.75 11.67 8.65
N GLY A 77 15.26 11.96 9.84
CA GLY A 77 14.76 13.03 10.71
C GLY A 77 14.31 14.24 9.90
N ILE A 78 13.01 14.54 9.95
CA ILE A 78 12.44 15.65 9.19
C ILE A 78 13.03 16.93 9.79
N ASN A 79 14.00 17.55 9.11
CA ASN A 79 14.73 18.70 9.66
C ASN A 79 13.79 19.92 9.70
N PRO A 80 13.35 20.37 10.89
CA PRO A 80 12.38 21.45 11.01
C PRO A 80 12.99 22.80 10.59
N ILE A 81 14.32 22.93 10.51
CA ILE A 81 15.01 24.15 10.12
C ILE A 81 14.52 24.65 8.76
N ASN A 82 14.37 23.75 7.77
CA ASN A 82 13.86 24.11 6.44
C ASN A 82 12.39 24.60 6.47
N LEU A 83 11.62 24.28 7.52
CA LEU A 83 10.26 24.76 7.71
C LEU A 83 10.18 26.02 8.56
N HIS A 84 11.15 26.27 9.45
CA HIS A 84 11.21 27.51 10.25
C HIS A 84 11.44 28.73 9.36
N ASP A 85 12.10 28.55 8.22
CA ASP A 85 12.27 29.59 7.21
C ASP A 85 10.97 29.90 6.45
N LEU A 86 9.94 29.04 6.55
CA LEU A 86 8.65 29.28 5.91
C LEU A 86 7.77 30.18 6.80
N PRO A 87 7.26 31.31 6.26
CA PRO A 87 6.45 32.23 7.03
C PRO A 87 5.14 31.56 7.48
N GLY A 88 4.85 31.70 8.77
CA GLY A 88 3.62 31.24 9.41
C GLY A 88 3.55 29.74 9.68
N ILE A 89 4.69 29.09 9.87
CA ILE A 89 4.80 27.70 10.34
C ILE A 89 5.65 27.65 11.60
N GLN A 90 5.12 27.02 12.64
CA GLN A 90 5.86 26.68 13.85
C GLN A 90 5.99 25.16 13.92
N ALA A 91 7.19 24.64 13.69
CA ALA A 91 7.41 23.20 13.60
C ALA A 91 8.31 22.68 14.73
N THR A 92 7.95 21.54 15.30
CA THR A 92 8.72 20.81 16.31
C THR A 92 8.85 19.34 15.89
N VAL A 93 9.94 18.70 16.26
CA VAL A 93 10.11 17.25 16.04
C VAL A 93 9.82 16.54 17.35
N GLU A 94 8.86 15.62 17.30
CA GLU A 94 8.45 14.76 18.41
C GLU A 94 8.72 13.30 18.02
N LYS A 95 9.76 12.70 18.61
CA LYS A 95 10.23 11.34 18.28
C LYS A 95 10.54 11.21 16.77
N MET A 96 9.66 10.53 16.03
CA MET A 96 9.78 10.26 14.60
C MET A 96 8.74 11.02 13.76
N SER A 97 8.13 12.06 14.33
CA SER A 97 7.12 12.88 13.65
C SER A 97 7.45 14.36 13.76
N LEU A 98 7.24 15.09 12.66
CA LEU A 98 7.20 16.54 12.65
C LEU A 98 5.78 17.00 13.00
N ALA A 99 5.63 17.75 14.07
CA ALA A 99 4.40 18.47 14.39
C ALA A 99 4.54 19.92 13.93
N ALA A 100 3.62 20.41 13.11
CA ALA A 100 3.64 21.76 12.59
C ALA A 100 2.31 22.46 12.84
N ARG A 101 2.37 23.63 13.47
CA ARG A 101 1.25 24.54 13.67
C ARG A 101 1.31 25.66 12.64
N LEU A 102 0.16 26.00 12.07
CA LEU A 102 0.01 27.10 11.12
C LEU A 102 -0.46 28.36 11.86
N ASP A 103 0.29 29.45 11.72
CA ASP A 103 -0.04 30.74 12.34
C ASP A 103 0.24 31.90 11.34
N PRO A 104 -0.79 32.50 10.71
CA PRO A 104 -2.21 32.23 10.92
C PRO A 104 -2.66 30.88 10.33
N PRO A 105 -3.78 30.30 10.83
CA PRO A 105 -4.34 29.09 10.27
C PRO A 105 -4.87 29.33 8.85
N ILE A 106 -4.93 28.26 8.04
CA ILE A 106 -5.28 28.37 6.62
C ILE A 106 -6.74 27.99 6.40
N GLN A 107 -7.55 28.94 5.96
CA GLN A 107 -8.92 28.64 5.53
C GLN A 107 -8.89 27.86 4.20
N LEU A 108 -9.49 26.68 4.17
CA LEU A 108 -9.66 25.94 2.92
C LEU A 108 -10.56 26.72 1.96
N ARG A 109 -10.10 26.83 0.72
CA ARG A 109 -10.90 27.36 -0.38
C ARG A 109 -11.59 26.21 -1.11
N GLY A 110 -12.90 26.30 -1.29
CA GLY A 110 -13.67 25.29 -2.03
C GLY A 110 -14.14 24.12 -1.17
N GLN A 111 -14.33 22.96 -1.79
CA GLN A 111 -14.84 21.76 -1.12
C GLN A 111 -13.74 21.08 -0.30
N LEU A 112 -14.08 20.61 0.90
CA LEU A 112 -13.21 19.80 1.74
C LEU A 112 -13.03 18.42 1.11
N THR A 113 -12.06 18.30 0.19
CA THR A 113 -11.63 17.01 -0.36
C THR A 113 -10.17 16.76 -0.01
N PRO A 114 -9.75 15.51 0.21
CA PRO A 114 -8.37 15.22 0.59
C PRO A 114 -7.33 15.72 -0.42
N ASN A 115 -7.62 15.64 -1.72
CA ASN A 115 -6.70 16.09 -2.77
C ASN A 115 -6.60 17.62 -2.83
N GLU A 116 -7.74 18.32 -2.67
CA GLU A 116 -7.77 19.78 -2.62
C GLU A 116 -6.98 20.30 -1.43
N LEU A 117 -7.16 19.68 -0.27
CA LEU A 117 -6.42 20.03 0.94
C LEU A 117 -4.93 19.88 0.69
N LEU A 118 -4.48 18.71 0.21
CA LEU A 118 -3.07 18.42 -0.01
C LEU A 118 -2.44 19.39 -1.01
N ARG A 119 -3.20 19.84 -2.02
CA ARG A 119 -2.76 20.89 -2.96
C ARG A 119 -2.55 22.24 -2.30
N GLN A 120 -3.43 22.64 -1.37
CA GLN A 120 -3.35 23.93 -0.69
C GLN A 120 -2.27 23.96 0.39
N ILE A 121 -2.11 22.89 1.17
CA ILE A 121 -1.07 22.79 2.20
C ILE A 121 0.28 22.34 1.63
N GLY A 122 0.31 21.74 0.43
CA GLY A 122 1.50 21.16 -0.21
C GLY A 122 2.75 22.05 -0.21
N PRO A 123 2.67 23.37 -0.52
CA PRO A 123 3.83 24.26 -0.44
C PRO A 123 4.43 24.43 0.96
N LYS A 124 3.69 24.04 2.00
CA LYS A 124 4.06 24.08 3.42
C LYS A 124 4.33 22.68 3.98
N LEU A 125 4.29 21.63 3.15
CA LEU A 125 4.57 20.25 3.51
C LEU A 125 5.86 19.78 2.84
N MET A 126 6.62 18.93 3.54
CA MET A 126 7.70 18.20 2.91
C MET A 126 7.16 16.97 2.19
N TYR A 127 7.68 16.66 1.00
CA TYR A 127 7.33 15.44 0.25
C TYR A 127 5.82 15.25 0.04
N ALA A 128 5.07 16.34 -0.14
CA ALA A 128 3.61 16.32 -0.24
C ALA A 128 3.08 15.41 -1.34
N ASP A 129 3.82 15.30 -2.44
CA ASP A 129 3.54 14.45 -3.60
C ASP A 129 3.66 12.95 -3.31
N GLN A 130 4.30 12.57 -2.20
CA GLN A 130 4.44 11.18 -1.77
C GLN A 130 3.40 10.76 -0.74
N TYR A 131 2.31 11.52 -0.57
CA TYR A 131 1.21 11.15 0.33
C TYR A 131 -0.09 10.89 -0.45
N GLY A 132 -0.73 9.77 -0.12
CA GLY A 132 -2.04 9.38 -0.64
C GLY A 132 -3.11 9.43 0.46
N PRO A 133 -4.34 9.90 0.16
CA PRO A 133 -5.38 10.04 1.18
C PRO A 133 -5.95 8.70 1.62
N ASP A 134 -6.26 8.58 2.91
CA ASP A 134 -7.01 7.48 3.47
C ASP A 134 -8.42 7.92 3.85
N SER A 135 -9.37 7.66 2.95
CA SER A 135 -10.76 8.07 3.14
C SER A 135 -11.49 7.29 4.24
N TYR A 136 -11.03 6.09 4.58
CA TYR A 136 -11.70 5.22 5.57
C TYR A 136 -11.38 5.62 7.01
N GLN A 137 -10.21 6.24 7.24
CA GLN A 137 -9.75 6.68 8.57
C GLN A 137 -9.84 8.20 8.75
N SER A 138 -10.20 8.93 7.69
CA SER A 138 -10.42 10.37 7.71
C SER A 138 -11.78 10.73 8.29
N ASN A 139 -11.86 11.89 8.95
CA ASN A 139 -13.10 12.46 9.45
C ASN A 139 -13.10 13.99 9.32
N GLN A 140 -14.18 14.65 9.74
CA GLN A 140 -14.37 16.11 9.59
C GLN A 140 -13.31 16.97 10.30
N SER A 141 -12.69 16.44 11.36
CA SER A 141 -11.66 17.15 12.16
C SER A 141 -10.23 16.73 11.85
N ARG A 142 -10.05 15.58 11.18
CA ARG A 142 -8.74 15.01 10.89
C ARG A 142 -8.76 14.25 9.56
N LEU A 143 -8.00 14.74 8.58
CA LEU A 143 -7.73 13.98 7.36
C LEU A 143 -6.43 13.20 7.52
N LEU A 144 -6.47 11.92 7.16
CA LEU A 144 -5.33 11.01 7.21
C LEU A 144 -4.82 10.72 5.81
N TYR A 145 -3.51 10.73 5.67
CA TYR A 145 -2.79 10.33 4.47
C TYR A 145 -1.67 9.37 4.86
N TRP A 146 -1.29 8.47 3.94
CA TRP A 146 -0.15 7.58 4.10
C TRP A 146 0.92 7.94 3.09
N GLN A 147 2.18 7.84 3.51
CA GLN A 147 3.28 7.86 2.56
C GLN A 147 3.09 6.75 1.52
N VAL A 148 3.36 7.03 0.25
CA VAL A 148 3.23 6.11 -0.88
C VAL A 148 4.60 5.88 -1.50
N HIS A 149 4.98 4.61 -1.63
CA HIS A 149 6.18 4.18 -2.36
C HIS A 149 5.76 3.23 -3.48
N GLU A 150 6.11 3.54 -4.72
CA GLU A 150 5.74 2.73 -5.90
C GLU A 150 4.24 2.37 -5.98
N LYS A 151 3.37 3.35 -5.68
CA LYS A 151 1.89 3.21 -5.61
C LYS A 151 1.38 2.41 -4.41
N MET A 152 2.26 1.90 -3.55
CA MET A 152 1.90 1.16 -2.34
C MET A 152 1.96 2.06 -1.11
N PRO A 153 0.87 2.16 -0.32
CA PRO A 153 0.87 2.90 0.94
C PRO A 153 1.76 2.23 2.00
N ILE A 154 2.41 3.06 2.83
CA ILE A 154 3.17 2.65 4.01
C ILE A 154 2.34 3.03 5.25
N TYR A 155 1.67 2.04 5.85
CA TYR A 155 0.67 2.22 6.90
C TYR A 155 1.22 2.55 8.30
N ILE A 156 2.45 3.02 8.35
CA ILE A 156 3.16 3.44 9.56
C ILE A 156 3.74 4.86 9.43
N ALA A 157 3.54 5.49 8.27
CA ALA A 157 4.07 6.80 7.91
C ALA A 157 2.92 7.79 7.65
N PRO A 158 2.17 8.18 8.70
CA PRO A 158 1.00 9.01 8.53
C PRO A 158 1.38 10.48 8.28
N LEU A 159 0.56 11.14 7.48
CA LEU A 159 0.36 12.59 7.53
C LEU A 159 -1.06 12.83 8.04
N GLU A 160 -1.18 13.40 9.23
CA GLU A 160 -2.45 13.79 9.85
C GLU A 160 -2.60 15.30 9.75
N VAL A 161 -3.66 15.76 9.08
CA VAL A 161 -3.98 17.18 9.00
C VAL A 161 -5.16 17.49 9.90
N TYR A 162 -5.01 18.47 10.79
CA TYR A 162 -6.01 18.83 11.77
C TYR A 162 -6.84 20.03 11.30
N LEU A 163 -8.16 19.90 11.41
CA LEU A 163 -9.12 20.89 10.95
C LEU A 163 -10.10 21.30 12.03
N GLU A 164 -10.51 22.56 11.99
CA GLU A 164 -11.62 23.11 12.76
C GLU A 164 -12.52 23.92 11.83
N SER A 165 -13.75 23.46 11.61
CA SER A 165 -14.75 24.13 10.75
C SER A 165 -14.23 24.51 9.35
N GLY A 166 -13.42 23.62 8.72
CA GLY A 166 -12.82 23.86 7.40
C GLY A 166 -11.56 24.73 7.41
N THR A 167 -11.05 25.07 8.59
CA THR A 167 -9.78 25.79 8.78
C THR A 167 -8.70 24.81 9.18
N ILE A 168 -7.57 24.83 8.48
CA ILE A 168 -6.40 23.99 8.75
C ILE A 168 -5.60 24.64 9.87
N LEU A 169 -5.49 23.93 10.99
CA LEU A 169 -4.75 24.38 12.18
C LEU A 169 -3.27 24.00 12.13
N GLY A 170 -2.98 22.86 11.50
CA GLY A 170 -1.65 22.26 11.51
C GLY A 170 -1.68 20.82 11.04
N TYR A 171 -0.53 20.16 11.13
CA TYR A 171 -0.38 18.78 10.73
C TYR A 171 0.69 18.06 11.55
N ARG A 172 0.61 16.74 11.56
CA ARG A 172 1.65 15.85 12.07
C ARG A 172 2.09 14.92 10.95
N GLN A 173 3.39 14.85 10.71
CA GLN A 173 3.96 14.17 9.56
C GLN A 173 5.06 13.20 9.99
N THR A 174 4.98 11.96 9.52
CA THR A 174 6.07 10.97 9.57
C THR A 174 6.46 10.61 8.15
N PHE A 175 7.76 10.56 7.87
CA PHE A 175 8.30 10.21 6.56
C PHE A 175 9.51 9.29 6.73
N PHE A 176 9.60 8.25 5.92
CA PHE A 176 10.72 7.33 5.88
C PHE A 176 11.40 7.34 4.52
N HIS A 177 12.71 7.22 4.50
CA HIS A 177 13.40 6.78 3.30
C HIS A 177 13.35 5.26 3.28
N VAL A 178 12.84 4.70 2.19
CA VAL A 178 12.67 3.25 2.05
C VAL A 178 13.60 2.71 0.98
N ARG A 179 14.14 1.52 1.22
CA ARG A 179 14.93 0.76 0.26
C ARG A 179 14.43 -0.66 0.19
N GLU A 180 14.33 -1.21 -1.01
CA GLU A 180 13.93 -2.61 -1.17
C GLU A 180 15.04 -3.57 -0.70
N GLN A 181 14.65 -4.58 0.06
CA GLN A 181 15.51 -5.71 0.38
C GLN A 181 15.64 -6.65 -0.82
N LYS A 182 16.71 -7.45 -0.83
CA LYS A 182 16.87 -8.51 -1.83
C LYS A 182 15.90 -9.66 -1.58
N GLY A 183 15.36 -10.22 -2.66
CA GLY A 183 14.53 -11.42 -2.61
C GLY A 183 13.04 -11.11 -2.72
N VAL A 184 12.61 -10.70 -3.92
CA VAL A 184 11.20 -10.55 -4.24
C VAL A 184 10.47 -11.90 -4.15
N ARG A 185 9.21 -11.85 -3.73
CA ARG A 185 8.33 -13.00 -3.67
C ARG A 185 6.93 -12.58 -4.12
N GLN A 186 6.24 -13.50 -4.78
CA GLN A 186 4.84 -13.30 -5.15
C GLN A 186 3.99 -13.22 -3.88
N VAL A 187 3.16 -12.18 -3.77
CA VAL A 187 2.20 -12.06 -2.66
C VAL A 187 1.00 -12.98 -2.87
N ILE A 188 0.35 -13.37 -1.78
CA ILE A 188 -0.95 -14.06 -1.82
C ILE A 188 -2.03 -13.09 -2.33
N SER A 189 -3.12 -13.64 -2.89
CA SER A 189 -4.29 -12.86 -3.29
C SER A 189 -5.00 -12.23 -2.08
N GLY A 190 -5.74 -11.14 -2.31
CA GLY A 190 -6.59 -10.55 -1.26
C GLY A 190 -7.62 -11.53 -0.71
N TYR A 191 -8.15 -12.44 -1.54
CA TYR A 191 -9.08 -13.49 -1.10
C TYR A 191 -8.43 -14.48 -0.15
N LYS A 192 -7.17 -14.86 -0.36
CA LYS A 192 -6.43 -15.75 0.56
C LYS A 192 -6.13 -15.07 1.90
N ALA A 193 -5.92 -13.76 1.89
CA ALA A 193 -5.82 -12.97 3.12
C ALA A 193 -7.17 -12.94 3.88
N LEU A 194 -8.29 -12.72 3.17
CA LEU A 194 -9.62 -12.76 3.77
C LEU A 194 -9.97 -14.14 4.34
N GLN A 195 -9.64 -15.21 3.60
CA GLN A 195 -9.79 -16.59 4.08
C GLN A 195 -9.08 -16.77 5.42
N SER A 196 -7.81 -16.33 5.52
CA SER A 196 -7.04 -16.43 6.76
C SER A 196 -7.68 -15.67 7.93
N MET A 197 -8.33 -14.53 7.68
CA MET A 197 -9.01 -13.74 8.72
C MET A 197 -10.29 -14.41 9.19
N VAL A 198 -11.07 -14.97 8.27
CA VAL A 198 -12.32 -15.67 8.55
C VAL A 198 -12.06 -16.99 9.30
N GLU A 199 -11.08 -17.79 8.86
CA GLU A 199 -10.69 -19.04 9.54
C GLU A 199 -10.25 -18.79 10.98
N LYS A 200 -9.56 -17.67 11.21
CA LYS A 200 -9.12 -17.23 12.55
C LYS A 200 -10.22 -16.51 13.34
N LYS A 201 -11.44 -16.41 12.80
CA LYS A 201 -12.60 -15.72 13.41
C LYS A 201 -12.33 -14.25 13.75
N ILE A 202 -11.43 -13.62 12.98
CA ILE A 202 -11.16 -12.18 13.07
C ILE A 202 -12.30 -11.39 12.44
N ILE A 203 -12.79 -11.87 11.29
CA ILE A 203 -14.04 -11.40 10.69
C ILE A 203 -15.14 -12.37 11.13
N GLN A 204 -16.19 -11.82 11.73
CA GLN A 204 -17.31 -12.58 12.28
C GLN A 204 -18.48 -12.63 11.27
N PRO A 205 -19.34 -13.66 11.36
CA PRO A 205 -20.58 -13.70 10.59
C PRO A 205 -21.41 -12.43 10.80
N GLY A 206 -21.97 -11.88 9.72
CA GLY A 206 -22.73 -10.63 9.75
C GLY A 206 -21.92 -9.33 9.66
N GLU A 207 -20.58 -9.40 9.72
CA GLU A 207 -19.73 -8.20 9.54
C GLU A 207 -19.66 -7.76 8.06
N ARG A 208 -19.18 -6.53 7.86
CA ARG A 208 -19.05 -5.91 6.53
C ARG A 208 -17.58 -5.61 6.25
N ILE A 209 -17.08 -6.09 5.11
CA ILE A 209 -15.74 -5.79 4.61
C ILE A 209 -15.83 -4.52 3.76
N GLU A 210 -15.20 -3.45 4.23
CA GLU A 210 -15.28 -2.10 3.67
C GLU A 210 -14.11 -1.78 2.75
N ASN A 211 -12.92 -2.33 3.03
CA ASN A 211 -11.74 -2.11 2.19
C ASN A 211 -10.75 -3.27 2.27
N VAL A 212 -10.15 -3.62 1.12
CA VAL A 212 -9.00 -4.53 1.04
C VAL A 212 -7.94 -3.88 0.16
N SER A 213 -6.79 -3.54 0.73
CA SER A 213 -5.73 -2.83 0.01
C SER A 213 -4.34 -3.37 0.33
N LEU A 214 -3.52 -3.54 -0.70
CA LEU A 214 -2.11 -3.94 -0.55
C LEU A 214 -1.27 -2.73 -0.09
N GLY A 215 -0.20 -2.96 0.66
CA GLY A 215 0.73 -1.93 1.09
C GLY A 215 1.81 -2.50 2.02
N TYR A 216 2.42 -1.65 2.82
CA TYR A 216 3.53 -1.99 3.71
C TYR A 216 3.23 -1.67 5.17
N TYR A 217 3.66 -2.56 6.06
CA TYR A 217 3.53 -2.41 7.52
C TYR A 217 4.64 -3.21 8.23
N GLY A 218 5.07 -2.77 9.41
CA GLY A 218 6.14 -3.45 10.17
C GLY A 218 6.31 -2.89 11.58
N SER A 219 7.12 -3.51 12.44
CA SER A 219 7.29 -3.14 13.86
C SER A 219 8.36 -2.07 14.11
N TYR A 220 8.25 -1.32 15.20
CA TYR A 220 9.13 -0.21 15.61
C TYR A 220 10.27 -0.62 16.56
N ASP A 221 10.76 -1.86 16.49
CA ASP A 221 11.71 -2.36 17.51
C ASP A 221 13.19 -2.09 17.19
N ALA A 222 13.51 -1.32 16.12
CA ALA A 222 14.89 -1.04 15.73
C ALA A 222 15.07 0.31 15.00
N ASP A 223 16.32 0.80 14.93
CA ASP A 223 16.71 2.04 14.22
C ASP A 223 16.44 1.96 12.69
N ILE A 224 16.43 0.75 12.14
CA ILE A 224 15.97 0.43 10.78
C ILE A 224 14.75 -0.48 10.91
N GLN A 225 13.65 -0.07 10.31
CA GLN A 225 12.39 -0.79 10.40
C GLN A 225 12.20 -1.65 9.15
N ALA A 226 12.15 -2.96 9.34
CA ALA A 226 11.77 -3.88 8.27
C ALA A 226 10.24 -3.84 8.07
N LEU A 227 9.81 -3.44 6.88
CA LEU A 227 8.41 -3.42 6.47
C LEU A 227 8.09 -4.63 5.62
N ALA A 228 7.08 -5.38 6.04
CA ALA A 228 6.51 -6.47 5.27
C ALA A 228 5.41 -5.93 4.34
N PRO A 229 5.28 -6.48 3.12
CA PRO A 229 4.06 -6.37 2.34
C PRO A 229 2.88 -6.95 3.13
N VAL A 230 1.77 -6.22 3.17
CA VAL A 230 0.54 -6.60 3.89
C VAL A 230 -0.71 -6.27 3.09
N TRP A 231 -1.73 -7.11 3.27
CA TRP A 231 -3.11 -6.77 2.98
C TRP A 231 -3.71 -6.05 4.19
N ARG A 232 -4.06 -4.78 4.01
CA ARG A 232 -4.91 -4.04 4.94
C ARG A 232 -6.36 -4.40 4.68
N VAL A 233 -7.06 -4.83 5.72
CA VAL A 233 -8.48 -5.14 5.67
C VAL A 233 -9.22 -4.28 6.69
N ILE A 234 -10.16 -3.48 6.20
CA ILE A 234 -11.07 -2.69 7.02
C ILE A 234 -12.42 -3.39 7.01
N HIS A 235 -12.91 -3.73 8.19
CA HIS A 235 -14.18 -4.41 8.35
C HIS A 235 -14.88 -3.95 9.62
N ASP A 236 -16.16 -3.60 9.51
CA ASP A 236 -17.00 -3.07 10.59
C ASP A 236 -16.29 -2.00 11.46
N GLY A 237 -15.63 -1.04 10.80
CA GLY A 237 -14.84 0.02 11.46
C GLY A 237 -13.53 -0.43 12.14
N LYS A 238 -13.20 -1.72 12.13
CA LYS A 238 -11.93 -2.29 12.61
C LYS A 238 -10.93 -2.38 11.47
N GLN A 239 -9.65 -2.25 11.78
CA GLN A 239 -8.57 -2.42 10.81
C GLN A 239 -7.63 -3.52 11.25
N HIS A 240 -7.27 -4.38 10.31
CA HIS A 240 -6.30 -5.46 10.50
C HIS A 240 -5.33 -5.50 9.33
N PHE A 241 -4.13 -5.99 9.60
CA PHE A 241 -3.10 -6.20 8.59
C PHE A 241 -2.76 -7.68 8.53
N VAL A 242 -2.74 -8.22 7.33
CA VAL A 242 -2.40 -9.62 7.07
C VAL A 242 -1.15 -9.65 6.21
N ASN A 243 -0.11 -10.34 6.67
CA ASN A 243 1.13 -10.54 5.95
C ASN A 243 0.86 -11.08 4.54
N ALA A 244 1.30 -10.36 3.51
CA ALA A 244 0.97 -10.68 2.13
C ALA A 244 1.80 -11.85 1.58
N PHE A 245 2.79 -12.38 2.31
CA PHE A 245 3.47 -13.62 1.93
C PHE A 245 2.89 -14.87 2.61
N THR A 246 2.40 -14.72 3.85
CA THR A 246 2.07 -15.87 4.70
C THR A 246 0.59 -16.00 5.06
N GLY A 247 -0.21 -14.93 4.94
CA GLY A 247 -1.58 -14.90 5.46
C GLY A 247 -1.66 -14.81 7.00
N ALA A 248 -0.52 -14.61 7.67
CA ALA A 248 -0.49 -14.40 9.10
C ALA A 248 -1.05 -13.01 9.47
N LEU A 249 -1.74 -12.91 10.59
CA LEU A 249 -2.18 -11.61 11.10
C LEU A 249 -0.97 -10.88 11.69
N GLU A 250 -0.72 -9.66 11.25
CA GLU A 250 0.28 -8.80 11.85
C GLU A 250 -0.20 -8.29 13.21
N ARG A 251 0.72 -8.18 14.16
CA ARG A 251 0.38 -7.69 15.50
C ARG A 251 0.01 -6.21 15.44
N ALA A 252 -1.12 -5.86 16.07
CA ALA A 252 -1.53 -4.47 16.23
C ALA A 252 -0.46 -3.71 17.03
N MET A 253 -0.04 -2.56 16.53
CA MET A 253 0.76 -1.63 17.32
C MET A 253 -0.08 -1.13 18.49
N VAL A 254 0.35 -1.43 19.71
CA VAL A 254 -0.12 -0.68 20.88
C VAL A 254 0.51 0.71 20.79
N THR A 255 -0.17 1.62 20.12
CA THR A 255 0.12 3.05 20.26
C THR A 255 -0.38 3.45 21.64
N ASN A 256 0.48 3.36 22.65
CA ASN A 256 0.21 4.05 23.92
C ASN A 256 0.10 5.54 23.57
N ARG A 257 -1.14 6.02 23.54
CA ARG A 257 -1.49 7.44 23.48
C ARG A 257 -1.03 8.15 24.74
#